data_AF-A0A4Y2S4D9-F1
#
_entry.id   AF-A0A4Y2S4D9-F1
#
_cell.length_a   1.000
_cell.length_b   1.000
_cell.length_c   1.000
_cell.angle_alpha   90.00
_cell.angle_beta   90.00
_cell.angle_gamma   90.00
#
_symmetry.space_group_name_H-M   'P 1'
#
loop_
_entity.id
_entity.type
_entity.pdbx_description
1 polymer ?
#
loop_
_entity_poly.entity_id
_entity_poly.type
_entity_poly.pdbx_seq_one_letter_code
_entity_poly.pdbx_strand_id
1 'polypeptide(L)'
;MNVDLYKSLGQIRERVDCLLNTGKYLYSIVSKTDEPIVVEGTVVVTKNPCVHPGDVRKFEAVRVESLLHIRDCIVFPAKGPRPHPDEMAGSDLDGDEYHVMWISELIFERDNYPPMHFSVKDKAKELERPVMVSDELDHLCDYIFNDKVGIVASQHLVWADQVKQGIFSDVCIRLAKQYSLALDFAKSGRAVPRNHKDRAFRYPDFMQKLDEKKTYLSTNALGILFRSCKRLELGLETERNEIDYKLDNALVHEDWDKKYKKSALRIYKKYCDKIDFYLRSYGFENEGQLLAGALINPPKYYENRHDLSNLMALIEFEAQWIFRDLQKKFFEEFGGKPQDGRYTDEMFQKASAWYMVTYSKTEKGSHFFGLPWAVADVLVELKKRNKH
;
A
#
# COMPACT_ATOMS: atom_id res chain seq x y z
N MET A 1 -21.71 51.25 25.44
CA MET A 1 -21.54 49.79 25.19
C MET A 1 -22.43 49.42 24.04
N ASN A 2 -21.83 48.85 23.00
CA ASN A 2 -22.31 48.91 21.63
C ASN A 2 -23.38 47.83 21.37
N VAL A 3 -24.64 48.23 21.28
CA VAL A 3 -25.80 47.35 21.02
C VAL A 3 -25.68 46.65 19.66
N ASP A 4 -24.94 47.24 18.73
CA ASP A 4 -24.70 46.70 17.39
C ASP A 4 -23.69 45.54 17.38
N LEU A 5 -22.77 45.47 18.36
CA LEU A 5 -21.85 44.35 18.51
C LEU A 5 -22.58 43.08 19.00
N TYR A 6 -23.60 43.26 19.86
CA TYR A 6 -24.44 42.16 20.34
C TYR A 6 -25.42 41.66 19.26
N LYS A 7 -25.92 42.54 18.39
CA LYS A 7 -26.73 42.15 17.23
C LYS A 7 -25.93 41.39 16.18
N SER A 8 -24.69 41.81 15.91
CA SER A 8 -23.82 41.07 14.97
C SER A 8 -23.40 39.72 15.53
N LEU A 9 -23.06 39.63 16.84
CA LEU A 9 -22.81 38.37 17.52
C LEU A 9 -24.05 37.46 17.51
N GLY A 10 -25.25 38.03 17.68
CA GLY A 10 -26.52 37.30 17.61
C GLY A 10 -26.85 36.73 16.22
N GLN A 11 -26.64 37.51 15.16
CA GLN A 11 -26.82 37.05 13.77
C GLN A 11 -25.77 36.02 13.33
N ILE A 12 -24.52 36.16 13.81
CA ILE A 12 -23.47 35.15 13.62
C ILE A 12 -23.86 33.87 14.37
N ARG A 13 -24.39 33.98 15.59
CA ARG A 13 -24.90 32.85 16.37
C ARG A 13 -26.05 32.13 15.65
N GLU A 14 -27.01 32.86 15.09
CA GLU A 14 -28.14 32.28 14.35
C GLU A 14 -27.73 31.61 13.02
N ARG A 15 -26.78 32.18 12.27
CA ARG A 15 -26.25 31.56 11.04
C ARG A 15 -25.43 30.31 11.35
N VAL A 16 -24.64 30.33 12.42
CA VAL A 16 -23.90 29.16 12.90
C VAL A 16 -24.89 28.10 13.44
N ASP A 17 -25.90 28.49 14.22
CA ASP A 17 -26.95 27.59 14.73
C ASP A 17 -27.81 26.96 13.62
N CYS A 18 -28.06 27.66 12.52
CA CYS A 18 -28.77 27.13 11.34
C CYS A 18 -27.96 26.03 10.62
N LEU A 19 -26.63 26.14 10.59
CA LEU A 19 -25.73 25.13 10.01
C LEU A 19 -25.48 23.94 10.97
N LEU A 20 -25.55 24.19 12.29
CA LEU A 20 -25.34 23.21 13.36
C LEU A 20 -26.42 22.10 13.43
N ASN A 21 -27.59 22.28 12.81
CA ASN A 21 -28.68 21.29 12.88
C ASN A 21 -28.50 20.07 11.96
N THR A 22 -27.50 20.08 11.09
CA THR A 22 -27.39 19.08 10.01
C THR A 22 -26.24 18.09 10.20
N GLY A 23 -25.41 18.23 11.24
CA GLY A 23 -24.41 17.21 11.65
C GLY A 23 -23.46 16.73 10.55
N LYS A 24 -23.23 17.55 9.52
CA LYS A 24 -22.50 17.20 8.29
C LYS A 24 -21.36 18.15 7.96
N TYR A 25 -21.06 19.13 8.81
CA TYR A 25 -20.21 20.25 8.45
C TYR A 25 -18.87 20.22 9.19
N LEU A 26 -17.79 20.51 8.47
CA LEU A 26 -16.47 20.84 9.02
C LEU A 26 -16.15 22.30 8.73
N TYR A 27 -15.48 22.95 9.67
CA TYR A 27 -15.18 24.36 9.56
C TYR A 27 -13.69 24.55 9.25
N SER A 28 -13.45 25.13 8.05
CA SER A 28 -12.21 25.72 7.54
C SER A 28 -10.89 24.99 7.84
N ILE A 29 -10.28 24.40 6.81
CA ILE A 29 -8.85 24.04 6.81
C ILE A 29 -8.10 25.26 6.31
N VAL A 30 -7.12 25.78 7.05
CA VAL A 30 -6.34 26.98 6.67
C VAL A 30 -4.88 26.62 6.47
N SER A 31 -4.32 26.93 5.29
CA SER A 31 -2.92 26.67 4.90
C SER A 31 -1.94 27.77 5.33
N LYS A 32 -0.64 27.42 5.38
CA LYS A 32 0.55 28.16 5.85
C LYS A 32 0.96 29.40 5.03
N THR A 33 0.08 29.97 4.22
CA THR A 33 0.35 31.21 3.47
C THR A 33 -0.07 32.44 4.29
N ASP A 34 0.46 33.63 3.95
CA ASP A 34 0.01 34.89 4.58
C ASP A 34 -1.51 35.11 4.42
N GLU A 35 -2.07 34.56 3.32
CA GLU A 35 -3.50 34.46 3.09
C GLU A 35 -4.05 33.07 3.46
N PRO A 36 -5.13 32.99 4.27
CA PRO A 36 -5.73 31.71 4.64
C PRO A 36 -6.45 31.07 3.44
N ILE A 37 -5.94 29.94 2.94
CA ILE A 37 -6.66 29.13 1.95
C ILE A 37 -7.69 28.30 2.70
N VAL A 38 -8.99 28.53 2.45
CA VAL A 38 -10.09 27.77 3.05
C VAL A 38 -10.53 26.68 2.08
N VAL A 39 -10.55 25.43 2.55
CA VAL A 39 -11.14 24.30 1.80
C VAL A 39 -12.65 24.30 2.01
N GLU A 40 -13.41 24.27 0.90
CA GLU A 40 -14.87 24.16 0.88
C GLU A 40 -15.30 22.98 0.00
N GLY A 41 -16.48 22.44 0.28
CA GLY A 41 -17.03 21.29 -0.43
C GLY A 41 -16.78 19.96 0.28
N THR A 42 -17.05 18.87 -0.41
CA THR A 42 -16.96 17.54 0.18
C THR A 42 -15.53 17.14 0.49
N VAL A 43 -15.28 16.71 1.73
CA VAL A 43 -13.98 16.24 2.21
C VAL A 43 -14.11 14.89 2.91
N VAL A 44 -13.03 14.12 2.91
CA VAL A 44 -12.88 12.90 3.68
C VAL A 44 -11.93 13.17 4.84
N VAL A 45 -12.35 12.79 6.06
CA VAL A 45 -11.57 12.91 7.28
C VAL A 45 -11.45 11.55 7.96
N THR A 46 -10.28 11.26 8.49
CA THR A 46 -10.02 10.05 9.27
C THR A 46 -8.93 10.32 10.30
N LYS A 47 -8.88 9.49 11.34
CA LYS A 47 -7.74 9.36 12.25
C LYS A 47 -6.98 8.07 11.95
N ASN A 48 -5.65 8.10 12.13
CA ASN A 48 -4.84 6.90 12.11
C ASN A 48 -4.62 6.38 13.53
N PRO A 49 -4.65 5.06 13.77
CA PRO A 49 -4.95 3.98 12.82
C PRO A 49 -6.45 3.86 12.49
N CYS A 50 -6.78 3.64 11.22
CA CYS A 50 -8.15 3.45 10.71
C CYS A 50 -8.41 1.97 10.43
N VAL A 51 -9.34 1.34 11.15
CA VAL A 51 -9.57 -0.12 11.08
C VAL A 51 -11.04 -0.45 10.81
N HIS A 52 -11.97 0.25 11.44
CA HIS A 52 -13.39 0.06 11.21
C HIS A 52 -13.84 0.83 9.96
N PRO A 53 -14.78 0.31 9.14
CA PRO A 53 -15.24 1.04 7.94
C PRO A 53 -15.87 2.41 8.24
N GLY A 54 -16.37 2.61 9.45
CA GLY A 54 -16.91 3.89 9.92
C GLY A 54 -15.87 4.90 10.40
N ASP A 55 -14.58 4.54 10.48
CA ASP A 55 -13.52 5.45 10.94
C ASP A 55 -13.19 6.52 9.89
N VAL A 56 -13.52 6.26 8.61
CA VAL A 56 -13.41 7.22 7.53
C VAL A 56 -14.75 7.91 7.32
N ARG A 57 -14.76 9.25 7.40
CA ARG A 57 -15.97 10.06 7.38
C ARG A 57 -15.91 11.09 6.27
N LYS A 58 -16.97 11.13 5.47
CA LYS A 58 -17.25 12.17 4.50
C LYS A 58 -18.03 13.29 5.19
N PHE A 59 -17.56 14.52 5.02
CA PHE A 59 -18.18 15.72 5.55
C PHE A 59 -18.23 16.81 4.48
N GLU A 60 -18.99 17.86 4.74
CA GLU A 60 -19.02 19.07 3.93
C GLU A 60 -18.20 20.17 4.63
N ALA A 61 -17.07 20.55 4.05
CA ALA A 61 -16.28 21.67 4.54
C ALA A 61 -16.94 22.99 4.13
N VAL A 62 -17.11 23.90 5.09
CA VAL A 62 -17.71 25.22 4.88
C VAL A 62 -16.85 26.33 5.45
N ARG A 63 -16.84 27.46 4.73
CA ARG A 63 -16.17 28.68 5.19
C ARG A 63 -17.02 29.39 6.23
N VAL A 64 -16.38 29.73 7.36
CA VAL A 64 -16.99 30.55 8.41
C VAL A 64 -16.08 31.72 8.73
N GLU A 65 -16.51 32.92 8.33
CA GLU A 65 -15.75 34.16 8.45
C GLU A 65 -15.24 34.43 9.88
N SER A 66 -16.06 34.14 10.89
CA SER A 66 -15.67 34.35 12.29
C SER A 66 -14.59 33.39 12.79
N LEU A 67 -14.30 32.30 12.07
CA LEU A 67 -13.31 31.29 12.45
C LEU A 67 -12.00 31.38 11.65
N LEU A 68 -11.87 32.32 10.72
CA LEU A 68 -10.67 32.48 9.87
C LEU A 68 -9.39 32.83 10.64
N HIS A 69 -9.51 33.21 11.91
CA HIS A 69 -8.38 33.43 12.80
C HIS A 69 -7.77 32.12 13.31
N ILE A 70 -8.48 31.00 13.24
CA ILE A 70 -7.99 29.66 13.57
C ILE A 70 -7.26 29.10 12.34
N ARG A 71 -5.96 28.83 12.48
CA ARG A 71 -5.09 28.39 11.39
C ARG A 71 -4.55 26.99 11.62
N ASP A 72 -4.21 26.28 10.53
CA ASP A 72 -3.60 24.94 10.55
C ASP A 72 -4.37 23.90 11.39
N CYS A 73 -5.68 24.10 11.53
CA CYS A 73 -6.57 23.26 12.33
C CYS A 73 -7.81 22.89 11.52
N ILE A 74 -8.44 21.79 11.90
CA ILE A 74 -9.81 21.44 11.54
C ILE A 74 -10.71 21.82 12.70
N VAL A 75 -11.82 22.50 12.44
CA VAL A 75 -12.79 22.85 13.48
C VAL A 75 -14.05 22.02 13.32
N PHE A 76 -14.36 21.22 14.34
CA PHE A 76 -15.57 20.39 14.38
C PHE A 76 -16.75 21.15 15.03
N PRO A 77 -17.99 20.87 14.63
CA PRO A 77 -19.18 21.38 15.30
C PRO A 77 -19.26 20.89 16.75
N ALA A 78 -19.54 21.81 17.67
CA ALA A 78 -19.72 21.50 19.09
C ALA A 78 -21.09 20.86 19.41
N LYS A 79 -22.04 20.89 18.48
CA LYS A 79 -23.39 20.32 18.62
C LYS A 79 -23.61 19.25 17.57
N GLY A 80 -24.37 18.23 17.93
CA GLY A 80 -24.71 17.11 17.06
C GLY A 80 -25.15 15.89 17.87
N PRO A 81 -25.61 14.82 17.22
CA PRO A 81 -26.01 13.58 17.90
C PRO A 81 -24.82 12.83 18.51
N ARG A 82 -23.62 13.01 17.94
CA ARG A 82 -22.36 12.39 18.36
C ARG A 82 -21.20 13.31 17.96
N PRO A 83 -20.16 13.49 18.80
CA PRO A 83 -18.97 14.25 18.40
C PRO A 83 -18.29 13.59 17.20
N HIS A 84 -18.02 14.34 16.13
CA HIS A 84 -17.35 13.81 14.93
C HIS A 84 -15.96 13.20 15.20
N PRO A 85 -15.12 13.75 16.10
CA PRO A 85 -13.92 13.06 16.59
C PRO A 85 -14.19 11.61 17.03
N ASP A 86 -15.17 11.40 17.91
CA ASP A 86 -15.52 10.07 18.44
C ASP A 86 -16.10 9.14 17.36
N GLU A 87 -16.64 9.67 16.26
CA GLU A 87 -17.04 8.84 15.11
C GLU A 87 -15.85 8.18 14.40
N MET A 88 -14.64 8.74 14.54
CA MET A 88 -13.42 8.32 13.86
C MET A 88 -12.44 7.68 14.84
N ALA A 89 -12.38 6.34 14.89
CA ALA A 89 -11.44 5.61 15.75
C ALA A 89 -11.50 5.98 17.26
N GLY A 90 -12.62 6.53 17.74
CA GLY A 90 -12.79 6.93 19.14
C GLY A 90 -11.91 8.11 19.54
N SER A 91 -11.60 8.98 18.58
CA SER A 91 -10.76 10.16 18.77
C SER A 91 -11.38 11.17 19.73
N ASP A 92 -10.53 11.98 20.36
CA ASP A 92 -10.93 13.18 21.08
C ASP A 92 -10.16 14.41 20.54
N LEU A 93 -10.06 15.47 21.35
CA LEU A 93 -9.41 16.73 20.99
C LEU A 93 -8.31 17.09 22.00
N ASP A 94 -7.63 16.11 22.59
CA ASP A 94 -6.52 16.31 23.53
C ASP A 94 -5.13 16.49 22.87
N GLY A 95 -5.08 16.41 21.53
CA GLY A 95 -3.86 16.43 20.73
C GLY A 95 -3.93 15.59 19.46
N ASP A 96 -5.04 14.89 19.22
CA ASP A 96 -5.25 14.07 18.03
C ASP A 96 -5.12 14.85 16.71
N GLU A 97 -4.38 14.25 15.78
CA GLU A 97 -4.23 14.74 14.41
C GLU A 97 -5.13 13.97 13.44
N TYR A 98 -5.68 14.70 12.46
CA TYR A 98 -6.60 14.16 11.47
C TYR A 98 -5.99 14.24 10.08
N HIS A 99 -6.19 13.18 9.29
CA HIS A 99 -5.93 13.21 7.86
C HIS A 99 -7.17 13.74 7.15
N VAL A 100 -7.01 14.84 6.40
CA VAL A 100 -8.09 15.45 5.62
C VAL A 100 -7.75 15.44 4.14
N MET A 101 -8.67 14.94 3.31
CA MET A 101 -8.50 14.77 1.87
C MET A 101 -9.69 15.39 1.13
N TRP A 102 -9.41 16.22 0.13
CA TRP A 102 -10.41 16.89 -0.72
C TRP A 102 -10.15 16.66 -2.23
N ILE A 103 -9.48 15.56 -2.56
CA ILE A 103 -9.22 15.14 -3.95
C ILE A 103 -10.44 14.36 -4.46
N SER A 104 -11.21 14.97 -5.36
CA SER A 104 -12.49 14.44 -5.85
C SER A 104 -12.45 12.98 -6.30
N GLU A 105 -11.38 12.58 -6.98
CA GLU A 105 -11.16 11.26 -7.54
C GLU A 105 -10.88 10.18 -6.49
N LEU A 106 -10.50 10.60 -5.28
CA LEU A 106 -10.20 9.71 -4.15
C LEU A 106 -11.31 9.67 -3.10
N ILE A 107 -12.35 10.50 -3.25
CA ILE A 107 -13.52 10.48 -2.38
C ILE A 107 -14.42 9.31 -2.79
N PHE A 108 -14.66 8.40 -1.85
CA PHE A 108 -15.51 7.23 -2.10
C PHE A 108 -16.98 7.63 -2.36
N GLU A 109 -17.61 6.96 -3.32
CA GLU A 109 -19.00 7.27 -3.74
C GLU A 109 -20.04 6.93 -2.66
N ARG A 110 -19.80 5.85 -1.90
CA ARG A 110 -20.73 5.35 -0.88
C ARG A 110 -20.99 6.38 0.23
N ASP A 111 -22.14 6.26 0.88
CA ASP A 111 -22.42 7.01 2.10
C ASP A 111 -21.52 6.55 3.26
N ASN A 112 -21.44 7.41 4.28
CA ASN A 112 -20.71 7.09 5.51
C ASN A 112 -21.23 5.79 6.14
N TYR A 113 -20.31 4.88 6.43
CA TYR A 113 -20.63 3.71 7.23
C TYR A 113 -20.90 4.13 8.69
N PRO A 114 -21.84 3.47 9.40
CA PRO A 114 -22.10 3.77 10.81
C PRO A 114 -20.81 3.71 11.65
N PRO A 115 -20.51 4.72 12.47
CA PRO A 115 -19.31 4.72 13.29
C PRO A 115 -19.39 3.60 14.33
N MET A 116 -18.24 3.03 14.70
CA MET A 116 -18.21 2.00 15.74
C MET A 116 -18.67 2.62 17.08
N HIS A 117 -19.39 1.85 17.88
CA HIS A 117 -19.66 2.21 19.26
C HIS A 117 -18.46 1.82 20.12
N PHE A 118 -17.65 2.79 20.48
CA PHE A 118 -16.58 2.62 21.46
C PHE A 118 -17.23 2.49 22.84
N SER A 119 -17.11 1.31 23.42
CA SER A 119 -17.81 0.93 24.64
C SER A 119 -17.19 1.65 25.83
N VAL A 120 -17.88 2.65 26.39
CA VAL A 120 -17.52 3.28 27.69
C VAL A 120 -17.65 2.28 28.87
N LYS A 121 -18.18 1.08 28.62
CA LYS A 121 -18.40 0.04 29.63
C LYS A 121 -17.13 -0.74 29.98
N ASP A 122 -16.02 -0.49 29.30
CA ASP A 122 -14.71 -1.05 29.60
C ASP A 122 -13.96 -0.24 30.65
N LYS A 123 -14.67 0.16 31.71
CA LYS A 123 -14.03 0.78 32.88
C LYS A 123 -13.01 -0.17 33.49
N ALA A 124 -11.91 0.43 33.97
CA ALA A 124 -10.91 -0.24 34.77
C ALA A 124 -11.58 -1.04 35.91
N LYS A 125 -10.95 -2.14 36.30
CA LYS A 125 -11.39 -2.93 37.45
C LYS A 125 -11.32 -2.06 38.71
N GLU A 126 -12.46 -1.70 39.28
CA GLU A 126 -12.52 -1.03 40.57
C GLU A 126 -12.17 -2.03 41.69
N LEU A 127 -11.24 -1.64 42.56
CA LEU A 127 -10.89 -2.40 43.76
C LEU A 127 -11.66 -1.83 44.95
N GLU A 128 -12.19 -2.70 45.81
CA GLU A 128 -12.84 -2.29 47.07
C GLU A 128 -11.83 -1.77 48.13
N ARG A 129 -10.54 -1.76 47.80
CA ARG A 129 -9.43 -1.32 48.65
C ARG A 129 -8.51 -0.35 47.88
N PRO A 130 -7.67 0.45 48.59
CA PRO A 130 -6.64 1.25 47.94
C PRO A 130 -5.70 0.41 47.06
N VAL A 131 -5.26 1.01 45.96
CA VAL A 131 -4.27 0.43 45.05
C VAL A 131 -2.94 0.27 45.79
N MET A 132 -2.32 -0.91 45.65
CA MET A 132 -1.02 -1.24 46.21
C MET A 132 0.00 -1.44 45.07
N VAL A 133 1.29 -1.32 45.39
CA VAL A 133 2.38 -1.57 44.43
C VAL A 133 2.29 -2.97 43.79
N SER A 134 1.79 -3.98 44.51
CA SER A 134 1.55 -5.30 43.93
C SER A 134 0.53 -5.30 42.80
N ASP A 135 -0.54 -4.49 42.90
CA ASP A 135 -1.55 -4.37 41.84
C ASP A 135 -0.97 -3.71 40.59
N GLU A 136 -0.08 -2.74 40.78
CA GLU A 136 0.64 -2.07 39.68
C GLU A 136 1.56 -3.05 38.96
N LEU A 137 2.29 -3.89 39.70
CA LEU A 137 3.16 -4.92 39.14
C LEU A 137 2.35 -6.01 38.42
N ASP A 138 1.24 -6.46 38.99
CA ASP A 138 0.34 -7.42 38.36
C ASP A 138 -0.23 -6.86 37.04
N HIS A 139 -0.69 -5.61 37.04
CA HIS A 139 -1.19 -4.93 35.83
C HIS A 139 -0.10 -4.77 34.77
N LEU A 140 1.14 -4.45 35.16
CA LEU A 140 2.27 -4.37 34.24
C LEU A 140 2.57 -5.73 33.60
N CYS A 141 2.55 -6.81 34.40
CA CYS A 141 2.75 -8.16 33.89
C CYS A 141 1.63 -8.53 32.90
N ASP A 142 0.38 -8.28 33.28
CA ASP A 142 -0.78 -8.51 32.43
C ASP A 142 -0.72 -7.71 31.13
N TYR A 143 -0.26 -6.45 31.18
CA TYR A 143 -0.03 -5.62 29.99
C TYR A 143 0.99 -6.27 29.04
N ILE A 144 2.14 -6.70 29.56
CA ILE A 144 3.19 -7.35 28.75
C ILE A 144 2.67 -8.63 28.10
N PHE A 145 1.91 -9.46 28.83
CA PHE A 145 1.35 -10.70 28.27
C PHE A 145 0.26 -10.44 27.23
N ASN A 146 -0.50 -9.36 27.38
CA ASN A 146 -1.68 -9.04 26.58
C ASN A 146 -1.47 -7.92 25.56
N ASP A 147 -0.23 -7.44 25.35
CA ASP A 147 0.07 -6.61 24.19
C ASP A 147 -0.15 -7.44 22.92
N LYS A 148 -1.25 -7.14 22.24
CA LYS A 148 -1.74 -7.84 21.05
C LYS A 148 -2.09 -6.87 19.92
N VAL A 149 -1.83 -5.57 20.07
CA VAL A 149 -2.21 -4.53 19.10
C VAL A 149 -1.67 -4.88 17.71
N GLY A 150 -0.36 -5.15 17.61
CA GLY A 150 0.27 -5.50 16.33
C GLY A 150 -0.22 -6.82 15.73
N ILE A 151 -0.57 -7.79 16.58
CA ILE A 151 -1.09 -9.09 16.13
C ILE A 151 -2.49 -8.90 15.54
N VAL A 152 -3.39 -8.20 16.24
CA VAL A 152 -4.76 -7.93 15.78
C VAL A 152 -4.74 -7.09 14.51
N ALA A 153 -3.91 -6.04 14.44
CA ALA A 153 -3.73 -5.23 13.23
C ALA A 153 -3.29 -6.08 12.03
N SER A 154 -2.30 -6.95 12.24
CA SER A 154 -1.81 -7.85 11.19
C SER A 154 -2.90 -8.81 10.72
N GLN A 155 -3.69 -9.38 11.64
CA GLN A 155 -4.81 -10.26 11.28
C GLN A 155 -5.88 -9.49 10.49
N HIS A 156 -6.22 -8.28 10.92
CA HIS A 156 -7.19 -7.42 10.23
C HIS A 156 -6.76 -7.17 8.78
N LEU A 157 -5.50 -6.80 8.57
CA LEU A 157 -4.94 -6.54 7.24
C LEU A 157 -5.00 -7.77 6.33
N VAL A 158 -4.69 -8.95 6.86
CA VAL A 158 -4.76 -10.21 6.10
C VAL A 158 -6.20 -10.55 5.72
N TRP A 159 -7.14 -10.45 6.69
CA TRP A 159 -8.53 -10.78 6.43
C TRP A 159 -9.19 -9.79 5.47
N ALA A 160 -8.89 -8.50 5.60
CA ALA A 160 -9.39 -7.46 4.71
C ALA A 160 -8.92 -7.66 3.26
N ASP A 161 -7.73 -8.26 3.06
CA ASP A 161 -7.24 -8.62 1.73
C ASP A 161 -7.86 -9.92 1.20
N GLN A 162 -8.04 -10.91 2.08
CA GLN A 162 -8.39 -12.27 1.68
C GLN A 162 -9.88 -12.46 1.35
N VAL A 163 -10.77 -11.71 1.99
CA VAL A 163 -12.23 -11.87 1.83
C VAL A 163 -12.80 -10.84 0.85
N LYS A 164 -13.78 -11.26 0.04
CA LYS A 164 -14.38 -10.39 -0.98
C LYS A 164 -15.06 -9.14 -0.39
N GLN A 165 -15.62 -9.25 0.81
CA GLN A 165 -16.25 -8.14 1.52
C GLN A 165 -15.22 -7.15 2.12
N GLY A 166 -13.93 -7.51 2.11
CA GLY A 166 -12.85 -6.74 2.70
C GLY A 166 -13.13 -6.34 4.15
N ILE A 167 -12.91 -5.06 4.44
CA ILE A 167 -13.13 -4.44 5.77
C ILE A 167 -14.59 -4.51 6.24
N PHE A 168 -15.56 -4.72 5.34
CA PHE A 168 -16.98 -4.86 5.68
C PHE A 168 -17.36 -6.28 6.12
N SER A 169 -16.42 -7.22 6.13
CA SER A 169 -16.66 -8.58 6.59
C SER A 169 -16.86 -8.65 8.11
N ASP A 170 -17.65 -9.62 8.58
CA ASP A 170 -17.87 -9.83 10.02
C ASP A 170 -16.56 -10.10 10.77
N VAL A 171 -15.57 -10.74 10.12
CA VAL A 171 -14.25 -10.99 10.72
C VAL A 171 -13.47 -9.70 10.90
N CYS A 172 -13.46 -8.81 9.90
CA CYS A 172 -12.82 -7.50 10.01
C CYS A 172 -13.52 -6.62 11.06
N ILE A 173 -14.86 -6.58 11.09
CA ILE A 173 -15.60 -5.82 12.10
C ILE A 173 -15.32 -6.34 13.53
N ARG A 174 -15.21 -7.65 13.73
CA ARG A 174 -14.79 -8.22 15.03
C ARG A 174 -13.35 -7.85 15.37
N LEU A 175 -12.44 -7.94 14.41
CA LEU A 175 -11.03 -7.57 14.60
C LEU A 175 -10.87 -6.08 14.91
N ALA A 176 -11.67 -5.20 14.31
CA ALA A 176 -11.69 -3.77 14.63
C ALA A 176 -12.11 -3.52 16.09
N LYS A 177 -13.12 -4.24 16.59
CA LYS A 177 -13.50 -4.19 18.01
C LYS A 177 -12.39 -4.70 18.94
N GLN A 178 -11.76 -5.83 18.56
CA GLN A 178 -10.61 -6.37 19.30
C GLN A 178 -9.42 -5.41 19.29
N TYR A 179 -9.22 -4.67 18.20
CA TYR A 179 -8.15 -3.70 18.05
C TYR A 179 -8.34 -2.50 18.99
N SER A 180 -9.56 -1.95 19.06
CA SER A 180 -9.91 -0.91 20.02
C SER A 180 -9.73 -1.39 21.47
N LEU A 181 -10.17 -2.60 21.82
CA LEU A 181 -9.92 -3.18 23.14
C LEU A 181 -8.43 -3.34 23.46
N ALA A 182 -7.61 -3.72 22.47
CA ALA A 182 -6.17 -3.87 22.65
C ALA A 182 -5.48 -2.53 22.93
N LEU A 183 -5.88 -1.46 22.23
CA LEU A 183 -5.34 -0.11 22.45
C LEU A 183 -5.71 0.42 23.84
N ASP A 184 -6.95 0.19 24.27
CA ASP A 184 -7.43 0.63 25.57
C ASP A 184 -7.06 -0.33 26.71
N PHE A 185 -6.26 -1.37 26.47
CA PHE A 185 -5.86 -2.33 27.50
C PHE A 185 -5.16 -1.63 28.67
N ALA A 186 -4.24 -0.70 28.39
CA ALA A 186 -3.51 0.00 29.44
C ALA A 186 -4.43 0.77 30.39
N LYS A 187 -5.57 1.27 29.87
CA LYS A 187 -6.58 2.05 30.61
C LYS A 187 -7.64 1.17 31.26
N SER A 188 -8.06 0.09 30.60
CA SER A 188 -9.21 -0.73 31.00
C SER A 188 -8.81 -2.02 31.74
N GLY A 189 -7.60 -2.53 31.52
CA GLY A 189 -7.15 -3.85 31.98
C GLY A 189 -7.85 -5.03 31.30
N ARG A 190 -8.62 -4.82 30.23
CA ARG A 190 -9.41 -5.88 29.56
C ARG A 190 -8.66 -6.49 28.38
N ALA A 191 -8.24 -7.74 28.55
CA ALA A 191 -7.58 -8.51 27.49
C ALA A 191 -8.52 -8.80 26.31
N VAL A 192 -7.94 -8.81 25.10
CA VAL A 192 -8.63 -9.22 23.89
C VAL A 192 -9.08 -10.69 24.00
N PRO A 193 -10.36 -11.02 23.74
CA PRO A 193 -10.83 -12.39 23.80
C PRO A 193 -10.15 -13.25 22.72
N ARG A 194 -9.74 -14.48 23.09
CA ARG A 194 -9.17 -15.43 22.14
C ARG A 194 -10.27 -15.97 21.22
N ASN A 195 -10.14 -15.72 19.92
CA ASN A 195 -10.99 -16.33 18.91
C ASN A 195 -10.16 -16.99 17.81
N HIS A 196 -10.15 -18.32 17.79
CA HIS A 196 -9.40 -19.09 16.80
C HIS A 196 -9.88 -18.86 15.35
N LYS A 197 -11.14 -18.45 15.15
CA LYS A 197 -11.70 -18.18 13.82
C LYS A 197 -11.13 -16.92 13.17
N ASP A 198 -10.61 -15.99 13.97
CA ASP A 198 -10.06 -14.73 13.47
C ASP A 198 -8.57 -14.87 13.11
N ARG A 199 -7.98 -16.08 13.20
CA ARG A 199 -6.59 -16.36 12.85
C ARG A 199 -6.42 -16.79 11.40
N ALA A 200 -5.66 -16.02 10.64
CA ALA A 200 -5.24 -16.33 9.27
C ALA A 200 -3.95 -17.17 9.24
N PHE A 201 -3.88 -18.06 8.24
CA PHE A 201 -2.77 -19.00 8.03
C PHE A 201 -1.99 -18.75 6.74
N ARG A 202 -2.52 -17.90 5.85
CA ARG A 202 -1.87 -17.44 4.63
C ARG A 202 -1.81 -15.93 4.65
N TYR A 203 -0.71 -15.36 4.20
CA TYR A 203 -0.44 -13.92 4.27
C TYR A 203 -0.26 -13.35 2.86
N PRO A 204 -0.75 -12.13 2.58
CA PRO A 204 -0.51 -11.51 1.29
C PRO A 204 0.97 -11.16 1.11
N ASP A 205 1.43 -11.10 -0.14
CA ASP A 205 2.81 -10.87 -0.54
C ASP A 205 3.37 -9.54 0.00
N PHE A 206 2.54 -8.50 0.08
CA PHE A 206 2.93 -7.19 0.60
C PHE A 206 3.31 -7.18 2.08
N MET A 207 3.01 -8.24 2.83
CA MET A 207 3.47 -8.39 4.22
C MET A 207 4.86 -9.03 4.34
N GLN A 208 5.49 -9.42 3.21
CA GLN A 208 6.87 -9.89 3.14
C GLN A 208 7.20 -11.08 4.06
N LYS A 209 6.24 -11.98 4.29
CA LYS A 209 6.41 -13.16 5.17
C LYS A 209 6.81 -14.44 4.44
N LEU A 210 7.42 -14.32 3.25
CA LEU A 210 7.70 -15.46 2.35
C LEU A 210 8.62 -16.51 3.01
N ASP A 211 9.57 -16.07 3.84
CA ASP A 211 10.57 -16.95 4.46
C ASP A 211 10.01 -17.77 5.64
N GLU A 212 8.93 -17.31 6.27
CA GLU A 212 8.43 -17.88 7.52
C GLU A 212 7.01 -18.43 7.44
N LYS A 213 6.21 -17.98 6.46
CA LYS A 213 4.77 -18.24 6.39
C LYS A 213 4.35 -18.59 4.97
N LYS A 214 3.21 -19.28 4.85
CA LYS A 214 2.55 -19.46 3.57
C LYS A 214 2.04 -18.11 3.07
N THR A 215 2.41 -17.73 1.85
CA THR A 215 1.99 -16.47 1.24
C THR A 215 1.08 -16.66 0.02
N TYR A 216 0.49 -15.58 -0.46
CA TYR A 216 -0.24 -15.51 -1.73
C TYR A 216 -0.06 -14.14 -2.38
N LEU A 217 -0.22 -14.08 -3.69
CA LEU A 217 -0.18 -12.84 -4.45
C LEU A 217 -1.50 -12.08 -4.25
N SER A 218 -1.48 -10.93 -3.57
CA SER A 218 -2.66 -10.09 -3.41
C SER A 218 -3.02 -9.41 -4.74
N THR A 219 -4.29 -9.51 -5.13
CA THR A 219 -4.85 -8.83 -6.31
C THR A 219 -5.49 -7.49 -5.97
N ASN A 220 -5.45 -7.06 -4.70
CA ASN A 220 -6.04 -5.82 -4.25
C ASN A 220 -5.04 -4.65 -4.34
N ALA A 221 -5.54 -3.44 -4.08
CA ALA A 221 -4.77 -2.19 -4.19
C ALA A 221 -3.43 -2.25 -3.45
N LEU A 222 -3.40 -2.73 -2.20
CA LEU A 222 -2.16 -2.82 -1.42
C LEU A 222 -1.12 -3.74 -2.06
N GLY A 223 -1.52 -4.90 -2.59
CA GLY A 223 -0.62 -5.80 -3.30
C GLY A 223 -0.07 -5.18 -4.58
N ILE A 224 -0.93 -4.51 -5.34
CA ILE A 224 -0.53 -3.82 -6.58
C ILE A 224 0.45 -2.69 -6.29
N LEU A 225 0.13 -1.83 -5.30
CA LEU A 225 0.98 -0.72 -4.88
C LEU A 225 2.31 -1.23 -4.34
N PHE A 226 2.30 -2.21 -3.44
CA PHE A 226 3.51 -2.80 -2.88
C PHE A 226 4.45 -3.30 -3.97
N ARG A 227 3.96 -4.06 -4.94
CA ARG A 227 4.81 -4.57 -6.03
C ARG A 227 5.30 -3.46 -6.95
N SER A 228 4.49 -2.43 -7.17
CA SER A 228 4.90 -1.25 -7.96
C SER A 228 6.01 -0.48 -7.26
N CYS A 229 5.87 -0.22 -5.96
CA CYS A 229 6.89 0.42 -5.14
C CYS A 229 8.15 -0.44 -5.02
N LYS A 230 8.02 -1.75 -4.80
CA LYS A 230 9.16 -2.67 -4.69
C LYS A 230 9.93 -2.74 -6.02
N ARG A 231 9.23 -2.72 -7.16
CA ARG A 231 9.88 -2.64 -8.48
C ARG A 231 10.67 -1.33 -8.63
N LEU A 232 10.12 -0.21 -8.21
CA LEU A 232 10.83 1.07 -8.20
C LEU A 232 12.06 1.01 -7.29
N GLU A 233 11.91 0.58 -6.05
CA GLU A 233 12.99 0.44 -5.07
C GLU A 233 14.15 -0.42 -5.62
N LEU A 234 13.86 -1.60 -6.19
CA LEU A 234 14.86 -2.47 -6.82
C LEU A 234 15.56 -1.80 -8.03
N GLY A 235 14.81 -1.01 -8.80
CA GLY A 235 15.37 -0.22 -9.90
C GLY A 235 16.29 0.91 -9.43
N LEU A 236 16.06 1.45 -8.23
CA LEU A 236 16.92 2.48 -7.62
C LEU A 236 18.15 1.87 -6.92
N GLU A 237 18.00 0.72 -6.26
CA GLU A 237 19.08 0.06 -5.50
C GLU A 237 20.20 -0.51 -6.40
N THR A 238 19.92 -0.74 -7.69
CA THR A 238 20.88 -1.32 -8.66
C THR A 238 22.03 -0.39 -9.02
N GLU A 239 22.09 0.84 -8.48
CA GLU A 239 23.19 1.79 -8.65
C GLU A 239 24.51 1.40 -7.96
N ARG A 240 24.54 0.41 -7.04
CA ARG A 240 25.68 0.32 -6.09
C ARG A 240 26.47 -0.98 -6.02
N ASN A 241 25.99 -2.10 -6.55
CA ASN A 241 26.69 -3.38 -6.36
C ASN A 241 26.81 -4.17 -7.67
N GLU A 242 27.99 -4.77 -7.89
CA GLU A 242 28.06 -5.99 -8.69
C GLU A 242 27.00 -6.94 -8.12
N ILE A 243 26.00 -7.29 -8.93
CA ILE A 243 24.93 -8.18 -8.48
C ILE A 243 25.58 -9.53 -8.16
N ASP A 244 25.74 -9.84 -6.87
CA ASP A 244 26.19 -11.16 -6.43
C ASP A 244 25.04 -12.14 -6.67
N TYR A 245 25.11 -12.84 -7.81
CA TYR A 245 24.12 -13.82 -8.19
C TYR A 245 24.71 -15.22 -8.12
N LYS A 246 23.90 -16.15 -7.60
CA LYS A 246 24.20 -17.58 -7.63
C LYS A 246 23.36 -18.27 -8.68
N LEU A 247 23.99 -19.09 -9.51
CA LEU A 247 23.27 -19.94 -10.45
C LEU A 247 22.34 -20.88 -9.69
N ASP A 248 21.05 -20.85 -10.03
CA ASP A 248 20.05 -21.77 -9.51
C ASP A 248 20.00 -23.00 -10.41
N ASN A 249 20.67 -24.07 -9.98
CA ASN A 249 20.72 -25.33 -10.72
C ASN A 249 19.33 -25.93 -10.98
N ALA A 250 18.31 -25.58 -10.18
CA ALA A 250 16.94 -26.05 -10.42
C ALA A 250 16.30 -25.38 -11.66
N LEU A 251 16.87 -24.30 -12.20
CA LEU A 251 16.49 -23.67 -13.47
C LEU A 251 17.27 -24.21 -14.67
N VAL A 252 18.15 -25.19 -14.45
CA VAL A 252 18.99 -25.78 -15.50
C VAL A 252 18.37 -27.08 -15.99
N HIS A 253 18.15 -27.18 -17.28
CA HIS A 253 17.74 -28.40 -17.97
C HIS A 253 18.99 -29.12 -18.48
N GLU A 254 19.11 -30.44 -18.32
CA GLU A 254 20.31 -31.20 -18.71
C GLU A 254 20.74 -30.92 -20.16
N ASP A 255 19.76 -30.88 -21.06
CA ASP A 255 19.93 -30.69 -22.51
C ASP A 255 19.79 -29.25 -23.00
N TRP A 256 19.97 -28.25 -22.14
CA TRP A 256 19.79 -26.83 -22.50
C TRP A 256 20.67 -26.39 -23.68
N ASP A 257 21.87 -26.98 -23.82
CA ASP A 257 22.88 -26.51 -24.75
C ASP A 257 22.85 -27.21 -26.12
N LYS A 258 22.18 -28.36 -26.23
CA LYS A 258 22.14 -29.20 -27.45
C LYS A 258 21.48 -28.49 -28.63
N LYS A 259 20.23 -28.05 -28.46
CA LYS A 259 19.42 -27.46 -29.55
C LYS A 259 19.43 -25.93 -29.53
N TYR A 260 19.29 -25.32 -28.34
CA TYR A 260 18.92 -23.91 -28.23
C TYR A 260 20.08 -22.94 -27.95
N LYS A 261 21.28 -23.41 -27.57
CA LYS A 261 22.43 -22.53 -27.21
C LYS A 261 22.73 -21.42 -28.22
N LYS A 262 22.85 -21.76 -29.50
CA LYS A 262 23.17 -20.78 -30.56
C LYS A 262 22.06 -19.74 -30.72
N SER A 263 20.80 -20.19 -30.66
CA SER A 263 19.63 -19.30 -30.74
C SER A 263 19.53 -18.38 -29.52
N ALA A 264 19.81 -18.92 -28.32
CA ALA A 264 19.82 -18.20 -27.05
C ALA A 264 20.92 -17.13 -27.01
N LEU A 265 22.14 -17.43 -27.48
CA LEU A 265 23.21 -16.43 -27.60
C LEU A 265 22.83 -15.29 -28.56
N ARG A 266 22.16 -15.61 -29.68
CA ARG A 266 21.71 -14.61 -30.65
C ARG A 266 20.63 -13.70 -30.09
N ILE A 267 19.63 -14.25 -29.39
CA ILE A 267 18.55 -13.44 -28.81
C ILE A 267 19.05 -12.63 -27.61
N TYR A 268 19.98 -13.18 -26.81
CA TYR A 268 20.64 -12.45 -25.73
C TYR A 268 21.42 -11.25 -26.25
N LYS A 269 22.22 -11.42 -27.32
CA LYS A 269 22.91 -10.28 -27.94
C LYS A 269 21.94 -9.19 -28.39
N LYS A 270 20.84 -9.57 -29.08
CA LYS A 270 19.80 -8.62 -29.49
C LYS A 270 19.13 -7.92 -28.31
N TYR A 271 18.93 -8.64 -27.20
CA TYR A 271 18.40 -8.08 -25.97
C TYR A 271 19.36 -7.04 -25.40
N CYS A 272 20.64 -7.38 -25.26
CA CYS A 272 21.66 -6.46 -24.77
C CYS A 272 21.78 -5.19 -25.63
N ASP A 273 21.85 -5.35 -26.96
CA ASP A 273 21.92 -4.22 -27.90
C ASP A 273 20.68 -3.31 -27.76
N LYS A 274 19.50 -3.90 -27.54
CA LYS A 274 18.24 -3.17 -27.35
C LYS A 274 18.23 -2.43 -26.02
N ILE A 275 18.59 -3.08 -24.91
CA ILE A 275 18.67 -2.43 -23.60
C ILE A 275 19.68 -1.27 -23.64
N ASP A 276 20.90 -1.50 -24.14
CA ASP A 276 21.94 -0.47 -24.28
C ASP A 276 21.46 0.73 -25.13
N PHE A 277 20.68 0.48 -26.19
CA PHE A 277 20.04 1.55 -26.97
C PHE A 277 19.07 2.39 -26.11
N TYR A 278 18.19 1.77 -25.32
CA TYR A 278 17.27 2.53 -24.46
C TYR A 278 18.02 3.28 -23.35
N LEU A 279 19.01 2.66 -22.72
CA LEU A 279 19.81 3.31 -21.69
C LEU A 279 20.45 4.60 -22.22
N ARG A 280 21.10 4.53 -23.39
CA ARG A 280 21.75 5.67 -24.03
C ARG A 280 20.78 6.71 -24.57
N SER A 281 19.64 6.28 -25.12
CA SER A 281 18.69 7.19 -25.77
C SER A 281 17.84 7.97 -24.78
N TYR A 282 17.50 7.35 -23.64
CA TYR A 282 16.55 7.91 -22.67
C TYR A 282 17.18 8.30 -21.33
N GLY A 283 18.49 8.07 -21.14
CA GLY A 283 19.22 8.50 -19.96
C GLY A 283 19.02 7.62 -18.73
N PHE A 284 18.71 6.34 -18.93
CA PHE A 284 18.70 5.36 -17.83
C PHE A 284 20.11 4.87 -17.54
N GLU A 285 20.44 4.69 -16.26
CA GLU A 285 21.78 4.30 -15.85
C GLU A 285 21.98 2.78 -15.91
N ASN A 286 20.92 2.01 -15.68
CA ASN A 286 20.97 0.54 -15.67
C ASN A 286 19.64 -0.10 -16.13
N GLU A 287 19.70 -1.42 -16.38
CA GLU A 287 18.55 -2.23 -16.79
C GLU A 287 17.40 -2.21 -15.77
N GLY A 288 17.70 -2.19 -14.47
CA GLY A 288 16.70 -2.12 -13.41
C GLY A 288 15.86 -0.85 -13.49
N GLN A 289 16.49 0.31 -13.65
CA GLN A 289 15.81 1.60 -13.84
C GLN A 289 14.91 1.59 -15.08
N LEU A 290 15.41 1.09 -16.22
CA LEU A 290 14.64 0.98 -17.46
C LEU A 290 13.41 0.09 -17.28
N LEU A 291 13.57 -1.11 -16.72
CA LEU A 291 12.47 -2.06 -16.54
C LEU A 291 11.48 -1.62 -15.45
N ALA A 292 11.94 -0.83 -14.48
CA ALA A 292 11.09 -0.22 -13.47
C ALA A 292 10.34 1.03 -13.97
N GLY A 293 10.81 1.65 -15.06
CA GLY A 293 10.34 2.97 -15.52
C GLY A 293 10.82 4.11 -14.61
N ALA A 294 11.91 3.91 -13.86
CA ALA A 294 12.40 4.83 -12.84
C ALA A 294 13.51 5.74 -13.41
N LEU A 295 13.14 6.87 -14.01
CA LEU A 295 14.09 7.86 -14.51
C LEU A 295 14.47 8.85 -13.40
N ILE A 296 15.63 8.65 -12.78
CA ILE A 296 16.10 9.43 -11.62
C ILE A 296 16.63 10.80 -12.07
N ASN A 297 17.48 10.77 -13.09
CA ASN A 297 18.16 11.94 -13.64
C ASN A 297 17.68 12.19 -15.07
N PRO A 298 16.46 12.74 -15.26
CA PRO A 298 15.98 13.01 -16.60
C PRO A 298 16.95 13.96 -17.32
N PRO A 299 17.25 13.71 -18.60
CA PRO A 299 18.12 14.60 -19.36
C PRO A 299 17.59 16.04 -19.35
N LYS A 300 18.50 17.02 -19.20
CA LYS A 300 18.17 18.45 -19.02
C LYS A 300 17.27 19.05 -20.11
N TYR A 301 17.18 18.42 -21.28
CA TYR A 301 16.33 18.88 -22.38
C TYR A 301 14.83 18.60 -22.17
N TYR A 302 14.44 17.78 -21.19
CA TYR A 302 13.05 17.65 -20.74
C TYR A 302 12.75 18.72 -19.68
N GLU A 303 12.54 19.96 -20.11
CA GLU A 303 12.38 21.11 -19.21
C GLU A 303 10.97 21.21 -18.58
N ASN A 304 9.93 20.66 -19.22
CA ASN A 304 8.54 20.75 -18.76
C ASN A 304 7.98 19.42 -18.23
N ARG A 305 7.17 19.47 -17.16
CA ARG A 305 6.53 18.29 -16.53
C ARG A 305 5.76 17.40 -17.51
N HIS A 306 5.07 18.00 -18.49
CA HIS A 306 4.27 17.26 -19.46
C HIS A 306 5.14 16.37 -20.37
N ASP A 307 6.31 16.87 -20.79
CA ASP A 307 7.22 16.10 -21.64
C ASP A 307 7.81 14.92 -20.88
N LEU A 308 8.11 15.11 -19.59
CA LEU A 308 8.55 14.03 -18.70
C LEU A 308 7.44 12.98 -18.50
N SER A 309 6.18 13.39 -18.28
CA SER A 309 5.06 12.45 -18.15
C SER A 309 4.81 11.64 -19.43
N ASN A 310 4.89 12.28 -20.60
CA ASN A 310 4.75 11.60 -21.89
C ASN A 310 5.90 10.62 -22.15
N LEU A 311 7.12 11.04 -21.80
CA LEU A 311 8.30 10.18 -21.86
C LEU A 311 8.16 8.97 -20.93
N MET A 312 7.73 9.18 -19.69
CA MET A 312 7.51 8.08 -18.73
C MET A 312 6.46 7.10 -19.25
N ALA A 313 5.33 7.59 -19.77
CA ALA A 313 4.29 6.74 -20.36
C ALA A 313 4.80 5.95 -21.58
N LEU A 314 5.61 6.58 -22.45
CA LEU A 314 6.26 5.90 -23.56
C LEU A 314 7.21 4.81 -23.08
N ILE A 315 8.03 5.09 -22.07
CA ILE A 315 8.99 4.12 -21.54
C ILE A 315 8.27 2.95 -20.87
N GLU A 316 7.22 3.19 -20.10
CA GLU A 316 6.40 2.13 -19.52
C GLU A 316 5.84 1.20 -20.61
N PHE A 317 5.37 1.77 -21.72
CA PHE A 317 4.91 1.00 -22.86
C PHE A 317 6.03 0.18 -23.51
N GLU A 318 7.20 0.81 -23.73
CA GLU A 318 8.37 0.19 -24.35
C GLU A 318 8.96 -0.94 -23.50
N ALA A 319 9.11 -0.73 -22.18
CA ALA A 319 9.58 -1.75 -21.25
C ALA A 319 8.68 -2.99 -21.26
N GLN A 320 7.36 -2.80 -21.24
CA GLN A 320 6.41 -3.89 -21.40
C GLN A 320 6.52 -4.55 -22.78
N TRP A 321 6.74 -3.77 -23.83
CA TRP A 321 6.86 -4.28 -25.19
C TRP A 321 8.12 -5.15 -25.38
N ILE A 322 9.24 -4.83 -24.73
CA ILE A 322 10.45 -5.66 -24.74
C ILE A 322 10.12 -7.10 -24.31
N PHE A 323 9.43 -7.27 -23.17
CA PHE A 323 9.11 -8.60 -22.65
C PHE A 323 8.04 -9.31 -23.51
N ARG A 324 7.03 -8.58 -24.01
CA ARG A 324 6.03 -9.14 -24.93
C ARG A 324 6.64 -9.64 -26.24
N ASP A 325 7.56 -8.87 -26.83
CA ASP A 325 8.27 -9.25 -28.05
C ASP A 325 9.18 -10.46 -27.83
N LEU A 326 9.89 -10.52 -26.69
CA LEU A 326 10.68 -11.69 -26.30
C LEU A 326 9.80 -12.93 -26.12
N GLN A 327 8.67 -12.83 -25.41
CA GLN A 327 7.72 -13.92 -25.25
C GLN A 327 7.21 -14.41 -26.60
N LYS A 328 6.81 -13.48 -27.49
CA LYS A 328 6.34 -13.84 -28.83
C LYS A 328 7.40 -14.63 -29.59
N LYS A 329 8.65 -14.14 -29.63
CA LYS A 329 9.78 -14.83 -30.29
C LYS A 329 10.14 -16.17 -29.65
N PHE A 330 9.94 -16.29 -28.34
CA PHE A 330 10.15 -17.55 -27.63
C PHE A 330 9.14 -18.60 -28.11
N PHE A 331 7.85 -18.24 -28.14
CA PHE A 331 6.75 -19.15 -28.41
C PHE A 331 6.41 -19.36 -29.90
N GLU A 332 6.94 -18.53 -30.79
CA GLU A 332 6.68 -18.57 -32.24
C GLU A 332 6.93 -19.96 -32.84
N GLU A 333 8.06 -20.60 -32.50
CA GLU A 333 8.40 -21.93 -33.03
C GLU A 333 7.55 -23.08 -32.43
N PHE A 334 6.78 -22.80 -31.38
CA PHE A 334 5.88 -23.75 -30.73
C PHE A 334 4.40 -23.54 -31.09
N GLY A 335 4.11 -22.67 -32.06
CA GLY A 335 2.74 -22.34 -32.45
C GLY A 335 2.03 -21.37 -31.50
N GLY A 336 2.76 -20.70 -30.61
CA GLY A 336 2.22 -19.75 -29.64
C GLY A 336 2.33 -20.22 -28.19
N LYS A 337 1.93 -19.34 -27.26
CA LYS A 337 1.98 -19.61 -25.82
C LYS A 337 0.82 -20.54 -25.43
N PRO A 338 1.08 -21.69 -24.77
CA PRO A 338 0.03 -22.56 -24.27
C PRO A 338 -0.92 -21.83 -23.32
N GLN A 339 -2.23 -22.02 -23.47
CA GLN A 339 -3.24 -21.41 -22.60
C GLN A 339 -3.51 -22.22 -21.32
N ASP A 340 -3.19 -23.52 -21.35
CA ASP A 340 -3.40 -24.46 -20.24
C ASP A 340 -2.24 -24.48 -19.23
N GLY A 341 -1.19 -23.69 -19.48
CA GLY A 341 0.00 -23.61 -18.63
C GLY A 341 0.88 -24.87 -18.69
N ARG A 342 0.66 -25.78 -19.64
CA ARG A 342 1.49 -26.98 -19.80
C ARG A 342 2.59 -26.70 -20.82
N TYR A 343 3.83 -26.78 -20.35
CA TYR A 343 5.01 -26.58 -21.19
C TYR A 343 5.65 -27.91 -21.57
N THR A 344 6.18 -27.97 -22.79
CA THR A 344 6.87 -29.16 -23.30
C THR A 344 8.32 -29.21 -22.83
N ASP A 345 8.94 -30.39 -22.94
CA ASP A 345 10.38 -30.57 -22.66
C ASP A 345 11.25 -29.61 -23.50
N GLU A 346 10.90 -29.43 -24.77
CA GLU A 346 11.60 -28.50 -25.66
C GLU A 346 11.50 -27.04 -25.20
N MET A 347 10.35 -26.63 -24.66
CA MET A 347 10.18 -25.28 -24.08
C MET A 347 11.07 -25.12 -22.84
N PHE A 348 11.17 -26.14 -21.99
CA PHE A 348 12.06 -26.13 -20.83
C PHE A 348 13.54 -26.03 -21.24
N GLN A 349 13.97 -26.82 -22.23
CA GLN A 349 15.32 -26.74 -22.79
C GLN A 349 15.63 -25.32 -23.28
N LYS A 350 14.70 -24.68 -24.01
CA LYS A 350 14.89 -23.33 -24.54
C LYS A 350 14.92 -22.27 -23.45
N ALA A 351 14.00 -22.33 -22.48
CA ALA A 351 13.94 -21.40 -21.36
C ALA A 351 15.21 -21.50 -20.51
N SER A 352 15.65 -22.73 -20.23
CA SER A 352 16.91 -22.98 -19.54
C SER A 352 18.11 -22.47 -20.34
N ALA A 353 18.10 -22.60 -21.67
CA ALA A 353 19.16 -22.03 -22.51
C ALA A 353 19.22 -20.50 -22.39
N TRP A 354 18.08 -19.80 -22.34
CA TRP A 354 18.02 -18.35 -22.11
C TRP A 354 18.56 -17.98 -20.74
N TYR A 355 18.24 -18.76 -19.71
CA TYR A 355 18.77 -18.59 -18.36
C TYR A 355 20.29 -18.78 -18.34
N MET A 356 20.79 -19.89 -18.89
CA MET A 356 22.22 -20.21 -18.89
C MET A 356 23.04 -19.19 -19.66
N VAL A 357 22.68 -18.81 -20.90
CA VAL A 357 23.49 -17.82 -21.65
C VAL A 357 23.53 -16.43 -21.00
N THR A 358 22.54 -16.13 -20.15
CA THR A 358 22.46 -14.88 -19.39
C THR A 358 23.35 -14.95 -18.17
N TYR A 359 23.22 -16.00 -17.34
CA TYR A 359 23.91 -16.09 -16.05
C TYR A 359 25.28 -16.80 -16.10
N SER A 360 25.62 -17.50 -17.18
CA SER A 360 26.89 -18.23 -17.32
C SER A 360 28.02 -17.40 -17.94
N LYS A 361 27.80 -16.13 -18.28
CA LYS A 361 28.79 -15.29 -18.95
C LYS A 361 29.62 -14.47 -17.97
N THR A 362 30.93 -14.67 -18.02
CA THR A 362 31.99 -13.95 -17.29
C THR A 362 32.82 -13.02 -18.19
N GLU A 363 32.29 -12.57 -19.34
CA GLU A 363 33.02 -11.66 -20.23
C GLU A 363 32.66 -10.18 -19.98
N LYS A 364 33.71 -9.34 -20.02
CA LYS A 364 33.75 -7.90 -19.69
C LYS A 364 32.95 -6.99 -20.64
N GLY A 365 31.63 -7.13 -20.67
CA GLY A 365 30.72 -6.20 -21.36
C GLY A 365 29.55 -5.79 -20.47
N SER A 366 28.67 -4.89 -20.96
CA SER A 366 27.42 -4.54 -20.27
C SER A 366 26.58 -5.81 -20.10
N HIS A 367 26.54 -6.30 -18.86
CA HIS A 367 25.89 -7.54 -18.52
C HIS A 367 24.46 -7.25 -18.04
N PHE A 368 23.48 -7.81 -18.74
CA PHE A 368 22.06 -7.64 -18.47
C PHE A 368 21.42 -8.98 -18.14
N PHE A 369 20.42 -8.98 -17.26
CA PHE A 369 19.86 -10.14 -16.60
C PHE A 369 18.41 -10.46 -16.98
N GLY A 370 17.73 -9.57 -17.68
CA GLY A 370 16.28 -9.60 -17.89
C GLY A 370 15.77 -10.66 -18.87
N LEU A 371 16.59 -11.13 -19.81
CA LEU A 371 16.17 -12.07 -20.89
C LEU A 371 15.36 -13.28 -20.37
N PRO A 372 15.87 -14.12 -19.45
CA PRO A 372 15.16 -15.33 -19.01
C PRO A 372 13.82 -15.03 -18.33
N TRP A 373 13.70 -13.86 -17.69
CA TRP A 373 12.49 -13.47 -16.97
C TRP A 373 11.33 -13.11 -17.90
N ALA A 374 11.59 -12.95 -19.20
CA ALA A 374 10.52 -12.90 -20.20
C ALA A 374 9.67 -14.18 -20.21
N VAL A 375 10.23 -15.34 -19.83
CA VAL A 375 9.53 -16.64 -19.76
C VAL A 375 9.58 -17.24 -18.35
N ALA A 376 9.42 -16.37 -17.34
CA ALA A 376 9.48 -16.75 -15.93
C ALA A 376 8.50 -17.88 -15.55
N ASP A 377 7.34 -17.94 -16.19
CA ASP A 377 6.36 -19.01 -16.03
C ASP A 377 6.89 -20.38 -16.48
N VAL A 378 7.57 -20.46 -17.63
CA VAL A 378 8.21 -21.69 -18.10
C VAL A 378 9.33 -22.12 -17.14
N LEU A 379 10.13 -21.17 -16.67
CA LEU A 379 11.21 -21.42 -15.71
C LEU A 379 10.70 -21.89 -14.35
N VAL A 380 9.58 -21.34 -13.87
CA VAL A 380 8.94 -21.77 -12.61
C VAL A 380 8.44 -23.21 -12.71
N GLU A 381 7.83 -23.60 -13.83
CA GLU A 381 7.41 -24.98 -14.05
C GLU A 381 8.60 -25.94 -14.20
N LEU A 382 9.68 -25.51 -14.86
CA LEU A 382 10.95 -26.27 -14.89
C LEU A 382 11.49 -26.49 -13.48
N LYS A 383 11.51 -25.44 -12.65
CA LYS A 383 11.97 -25.53 -11.26
C LYS A 383 11.16 -26.52 -10.44
N LYS A 384 9.84 -26.56 -10.64
CA LYS A 384 8.96 -27.53 -9.98
C LYS A 384 9.29 -28.95 -10.43
N ARG A 385 9.49 -29.16 -11.75
CA ARG A 385 9.89 -30.45 -12.32
C ARG A 385 11.22 -30.93 -11.74
N ASN A 386 12.23 -30.07 -11.67
CA ASN A 386 13.58 -30.43 -11.18
C ASN A 386 13.67 -30.62 -9.66
N LYS A 387 12.68 -30.17 -8.89
CA LYS A 387 12.60 -30.38 -7.43
C LYS A 387 11.96 -31.72 -7.04
N HIS A 388 11.38 -32.42 -8.01
CA HIS A 388 10.84 -33.77 -7.88
C HIS A 388 11.77 -34.74 -8.59
#